data_AF-A0A380L774-F1
#
_entry.id   AF-A0A380L774-F1
#
_cell.length_a   1.000
_cell.length_b   1.000
_cell.length_c   1.000
_cell.angle_alpha   90.00
_cell.angle_beta   90.00
_cell.angle_gamma   90.00
#
_symmetry.space_group_name_H-M   'P 1'
#
loop_
_entity.id
_entity.type
_entity.pdbx_description
1 polymer ?
#
loop_
_entity_poly.entity_id
_entity_poly.type
_entity_poly.pdbx_seq_one_letter_code
_entity_poly.pdbx_strand_id
1 'polypeptide(L)' 'MNERFWENLEILLIDKGMSWADLARKIFKGQYVYPSEFNRLYQTFRHYKSNRLMLQLKWVERIVAVLEIDYEDLFRR' A
#
# COMPACT_ATOMS: atom_id res chain seq x y z
N MET A 1 16.00 -1.08 -4.19
CA MET A 1 15.38 -0.45 -3.00
C MET A 1 13.86 -0.54 -3.07
N ASN A 2 13.24 -0.08 -4.16
CA ASN A 2 11.78 -0.18 -4.35
C ASN A 2 11.28 -1.62 -4.51
N GLU A 3 12.08 -2.52 -5.10
CA GLU A 3 11.71 -3.94 -5.22
C GLU A 3 11.50 -4.59 -3.86
N ARG A 4 12.48 -4.46 -2.95
CA ARG A 4 12.40 -4.94 -1.57
C ARG A 4 11.21 -4.36 -0.81
N PHE A 5 10.92 -3.06 -1.00
CA PHE A 5 9.73 -2.44 -0.41
C PHE A 5 8.45 -3.20 -0.76
N TRP A 6 8.25 -3.49 -2.04
CA TRP A 6 7.04 -4.17 -2.51
C TRP A 6 6.98 -5.64 -2.10
N GLU A 7 8.13 -6.34 -2.06
CA GLU A 7 8.23 -7.71 -1.57
C GLU A 7 7.92 -7.80 -0.07
N ASN A 8 8.52 -6.92 0.73
CA ASN A 8 8.29 -6.86 2.18
C ASN A 8 6.84 -6.52 2.49
N LEU A 9 6.27 -5.56 1.76
CA LEU A 9 4.86 -5.23 1.89
C LEU A 9 3.95 -6.41 1.50
N GLU A 10 4.31 -7.19 0.49
CA GLU A 10 3.55 -8.39 0.11
C GLU A 10 3.55 -9.44 1.22
N ILE A 11 4.71 -9.70 1.82
CA ILE A 11 4.86 -10.62 2.94
C ILE A 11 4.03 -10.15 4.14
N LEU A 12 4.10 -8.85 4.48
CA LEU A 12 3.32 -8.28 5.59
C LEU A 12 1.81 -8.40 5.37
N LEU A 13 1.35 -8.26 4.13
CA LEU A 13 -0.05 -8.46 3.78
C LEU A 13 -0.48 -9.92 3.91
N ILE A 14 0.37 -10.87 3.49
CA ILE A 14 0.14 -12.31 3.65
C ILE A 14 0.06 -12.66 5.15
N ASP A 15 1.02 -12.19 5.95
CA ASP A 15 1.07 -12.42 7.40
C ASP A 15 -0.20 -11.92 8.11
N LYS A 16 -0.80 -10.83 7.60
CA LYS A 16 -2.04 -10.22 8.13
C LYS A 16 -3.31 -10.74 7.45
N GLY A 17 -3.23 -11.69 6.52
CA GLY A 17 -4.37 -12.21 5.77
C GLY A 17 -5.13 -11.15 4.96
N MET A 18 -4.42 -10.09 4.52
CA MET A 18 -5.00 -8.91 3.88
C MET A 18 -4.71 -8.89 2.38
N SER A 19 -5.71 -8.57 1.56
CA SER A 19 -5.48 -8.38 0.12
C SER A 19 -4.95 -6.97 -0.20
N TRP A 20 -4.36 -6.81 -1.39
CA TRP A 20 -3.97 -5.48 -1.91
C TRP A 20 -5.14 -4.50 -2.02
N ALA A 21 -6.34 -4.99 -2.33
CA ALA A 21 -7.54 -4.18 -2.39
C ALA A 21 -7.96 -3.71 -0.99
N ASP A 22 -7.83 -4.57 0.03
CA ASP A 22 -8.15 -4.21 1.41
C ASP A 22 -7.18 -3.18 1.96
N LEU A 23 -5.88 -3.34 1.70
CA LEU A 23 -4.87 -2.33 2.01
C LEU A 23 -5.23 -1.00 1.35
N ALA A 24 -5.50 -0.99 0.04
CA ALA A 24 -5.84 0.24 -0.69
C ALA A 24 -7.10 0.92 -0.14
N ARG A 25 -8.14 0.15 0.21
CA ARG A 25 -9.36 0.71 0.84
C ARG A 25 -9.04 1.39 2.16
N LYS A 26 -8.15 0.81 2.97
CA LYS A 26 -7.72 1.40 4.24
C LYS A 26 -6.86 2.65 4.04
N ILE A 27 -5.89 2.63 3.12
CA ILE A 27 -5.04 3.79 2.79
C ILE A 27 -5.89 4.96 2.28
N PHE A 28 -6.83 4.69 1.38
CA PHE A 28 -7.65 5.72 0.73
C PHE A 28 -8.95 6.02 1.46
N LYS A 29 -9.14 5.49 2.68
CA LYS A 29 -10.32 5.78 3.48
C LYS A 29 -10.48 7.29 3.64
N GLY A 30 -11.68 7.80 3.31
CA GLY A 30 -12.01 9.22 3.33
C GLY A 30 -11.48 10.06 2.16
N GLN A 31 -10.82 9.44 1.17
CA GLN A 31 -10.36 10.12 -0.06
C GLN A 31 -11.29 9.91 -1.27
N TYR A 32 -12.36 9.13 -1.08
CA TYR A 32 -13.36 8.87 -2.11
C TYR A 32 -14.74 8.77 -1.46
N VAL A 33 -15.77 9.15 -2.21
CA VAL A 33 -17.18 8.96 -1.87
C VAL A 33 -17.77 7.88 -2.76
N TYR A 34 -17.40 7.86 -4.04
CA TYR A 34 -17.96 6.95 -5.03
C TYR A 34 -17.02 5.77 -5.33
N PRO A 35 -17.56 4.58 -5.69
CA PRO A 35 -16.75 3.42 -6.07
C PRO A 35 -15.81 3.69 -7.26
N SER A 36 -16.22 4.54 -8.21
CA SER A 36 -15.41 4.89 -9.39
C SER A 36 -14.16 5.70 -9.04
N GLU A 37 -14.23 6.54 -8.01
CA GLU A 37 -13.08 7.29 -7.49
C GLU A 37 -12.08 6.35 -6.83
N PHE A 38 -12.57 5.41 -6.01
CA PHE A 38 -11.73 4.34 -5.46
C PHE A 38 -11.06 3.55 -6.57
N ASN A 39 -11.79 3.18 -7.63
CA ASN A 39 -11.22 2.43 -8.75
C ASN A 39 -10.06 3.20 -9.41
N ARG A 40 -10.17 4.52 -9.59
CA ARG A 40 -9.08 5.35 -10.12
C ARG A 40 -7.86 5.32 -9.17
N LEU A 41 -8.08 5.54 -7.88
CA LEU A 41 -7.00 5.50 -6.87
C LEU A 41 -6.32 4.12 -6.81
N TYR A 42 -7.11 3.05 -6.87
CA TYR A 42 -6.61 1.68 -6.85
C TYR A 42 -5.81 1.35 -8.11
N GLN A 43 -6.24 1.82 -9.29
CA GLN A 43 -5.48 1.63 -10.52
C GLN A 43 -4.14 2.39 -10.47
N THR A 44 -4.12 3.61 -9.92
CA THR A 44 -2.86 4.33 -9.69
C THR A 44 -1.96 3.53 -8.74
N PHE A 45 -2.47 3.09 -7.59
CA PHE A 45 -1.69 2.27 -6.65
C PHE A 45 -1.14 0.99 -7.30
N ARG A 46 -1.97 0.29 -8.09
CA ARG A 46 -1.56 -0.89 -8.84
C ARG A 46 -0.47 -0.57 -9.87
N HIS A 47 -0.55 0.57 -10.55
CA HIS A 47 0.49 1.01 -11.48
C HIS A 47 1.84 1.19 -10.77
N TYR A 48 1.86 1.80 -9.58
CA TYR A 48 3.09 1.91 -8.78
C TYR A 48 3.64 0.53 -8.41
N LYS A 49 2.78 -0.40 -7.94
CA LYS A 49 3.20 -1.78 -7.62
C LYS A 49 3.78 -2.51 -8.83
N SER A 50 3.04 -2.55 -9.94
CA SER A 50 3.42 -3.32 -11.13
C SER A 50 4.74 -2.84 -11.74
N ASN A 51 5.00 -1.53 -11.68
CA ASN A 51 6.23 -0.93 -12.20
C ASN A 51 7.32 -0.79 -11.13
N ARG A 52 7.12 -1.35 -9.93
CA ARG A 52 8.04 -1.27 -8.78
C ARG A 52 8.50 0.17 -8.49
N LEU A 53 7.59 1.13 -8.65
CA LEU A 53 7.86 2.54 -8.38
C LEU A 53 7.78 2.80 -6.87
N MET A 54 8.59 3.75 -6.38
CA MET A 54 8.50 4.19 -5.00
C MET A 54 7.21 4.98 -4.79
N LEU A 55 6.48 4.66 -3.72
CA LEU A 55 5.29 5.41 -3.36
C LEU A 55 5.64 6.80 -2.84
N GLN A 56 4.72 7.73 -3.00
CA GLN A 56 4.82 9.04 -2.35
C GLN A 56 4.84 8.86 -0.83
N LEU A 57 5.62 9.67 -0.12
CA LEU A 57 5.83 9.55 1.34
C LEU A 57 4.50 9.46 2.11
N LYS A 58 3.53 10.31 1.80
CA LYS A 58 2.18 10.29 2.40
C LYS A 58 1.45 8.95 2.30
N TRP A 59 1.71 8.15 1.26
CA TRP A 59 1.11 6.82 1.10
C TRP A 59 1.88 5.78 1.92
N VAL A 60 3.21 5.92 2.01
CA VAL A 60 4.03 5.07 2.87
C VAL A 60 3.65 5.28 4.34
N GLU A 61 3.53 6.53 4.80
CA GLU A 61 3.07 6.85 6.16
C GLU A 61 1.70 6.25 6.46
N ARG A 62 0.77 6.31 5.49
CA ARG A 62 -0.55 5.68 5.64
C ARG A 62 -0.45 4.15 5.69
N ILE A 63 0.43 3.52 4.92
CA ILE A 63 0.67 2.07 4.98
C ILE A 63 1.16 1.68 6.37
N VAL A 64 2.17 2.38 6.89
CA VAL A 64 2.72 2.17 8.24
C VAL A 64 1.61 2.27 9.29
N ALA A 65 0.80 3.33 9.25
CA ALA A 65 -0.31 3.52 10.19
C ALA A 65 -1.42 2.47 10.05
N VAL A 66 -1.80 2.10 8.82
CA VAL A 66 -2.87 1.13 8.53
C VAL A 66 -2.49 -0.28 8.92
N LEU A 67 -1.21 -0.64 8.73
CA LEU A 67 -0.70 -1.95 9.04
C LEU A 67 -0.22 -2.06 10.49
N GLU A 68 -0.11 -0.94 11.22
CA GLU A 68 0.41 -0.88 12.59
C GLU A 68 1.80 -1.53 12.67
N ILE A 69 2.68 -1.10 11.77
CA ILE A 69 4.07 -1.56 11.65
C ILE A 69 5.01 -0.38 11.79
N ASP A 70 6.31 -0.65 11.93
CA ASP A 70 7.33 0.40 11.86
C ASP A 70 7.75 0.64 10.40
N TYR A 71 8.28 1.84 10.12
CA TYR A 71 8.82 2.15 8.80
C TYR A 71 9.94 1.19 8.39
N GLU A 72 10.72 0.70 9.35
CA GLU A 72 11.84 -0.21 9.12
C GLU A 72 11.38 -1.58 8.58
N ASP A 73 10.20 -2.04 8.95
CA ASP A 73 9.63 -3.31 8.49
C ASP A 73 9.44 -3.35 6.97
N LEU A 74 9.29 -2.18 6.34
CA LEU A 74 9.14 -2.04 4.89
C LEU A 74 10.46 -2.16 4.13
N PHE A 75 11.62 -2.06 4.80
CA PHE A 75 12.93 -2.01 4.13
C PHE A 75 13.97 -2.99 4.66
N ARG A 76 13.77 -3.57 5.85
CA ARG A 76 14.79 -4.39 6.53
C ARG A 76 14.64 -5.90 6.38
N ARG A 77 13.45 -6.41 6.01
CA ARG A 77 13.31 -7.84 5.65
C ARG A 77 14.04 -8.11 4.33
#